data_AF-A0A257NJA8-F1
#
_entry.id   AF-A0A257NJA8-F1
#
_cell.length_a   1.000
_cell.length_b   1.000
_cell.length_c   1.000
_cell.angle_alpha   90.00
_cell.angle_beta   90.00
_cell.angle_gamma   90.00
#
_symmetry.space_group_name_H-M   'P 1'
#
loop_
_entity.id
_entity.type
_entity.pdbx_description
1 polymer ?
#
loop_
_entity_poly.entity_id
_entity_poly.type
_entity_poly.pdbx_seq_one_letter_code
_entity_poly.pdbx_strand_id
1 'polypeptide(L)'
;MTNWDDPAIAAVNKGNPLPNLTIVPLYRTDGSGDTFLFSTYLYDQKGWTIAPGTSISWPCNPALVGENGNGGMVSGCQAHPGCIAYVGASYLTSVLAGGLTYASLENGLGKYLPWNLAGVAAEAASFTKFVNNGAVSMIDAKAKNGYPIINYEYAIVKQKQSTAANASAVRSILEWAIDPMNGGKTSFLTQINFLPLPAAYVAGSYKLIRTIHS
;
A
#
# COMPACT_ATOMS: atom_id res chain seq x y z
N MET A 1 -4.31 -22.85 9.80
CA MET A 1 -4.09 -21.61 10.57
C MET A 1 -5.43 -21.01 10.93
N THR A 2 -5.86 -21.21 12.16
CA THR A 2 -7.13 -20.69 12.70
C THR A 2 -6.92 -19.76 13.88
N ASN A 3 -5.89 -20.00 14.69
CA ASN A 3 -5.61 -19.24 15.92
C ASN A 3 -4.19 -18.64 15.85
N TRP A 4 -3.95 -17.57 16.62
CA TRP A 4 -2.68 -16.84 16.63
C TRP A 4 -1.50 -17.64 17.19
N ASP A 5 -1.73 -18.68 17.97
CA ASP A 5 -0.73 -19.60 18.49
C ASP A 5 -0.43 -20.79 17.54
N ASP A 6 -0.94 -20.76 16.31
CA ASP A 6 -0.65 -21.78 15.30
C ASP A 6 0.87 -21.97 15.13
N PRO A 7 1.36 -23.23 15.03
CA PRO A 7 2.80 -23.51 14.93
C PRO A 7 3.53 -22.76 13.81
N ALA A 8 2.86 -22.47 12.69
CA ALA A 8 3.45 -21.69 11.60
C ALA A 8 3.70 -20.23 12.00
N ILE A 9 2.80 -19.62 12.77
CA ILE A 9 2.96 -18.26 13.31
C ILE A 9 4.03 -18.27 14.41
N ALA A 10 4.00 -19.27 15.30
CA ALA A 10 4.98 -19.42 16.37
C ALA A 10 6.41 -19.59 15.82
N ALA A 11 6.58 -20.30 14.70
CA ALA A 11 7.88 -20.56 14.09
C ALA A 11 8.61 -19.27 13.67
N VAL A 12 7.88 -18.24 13.25
CA VAL A 12 8.43 -16.93 12.84
C VAL A 12 8.43 -15.89 13.97
N ASN A 13 7.89 -16.23 15.15
CA ASN A 13 7.79 -15.35 16.32
C ASN A 13 8.46 -15.98 17.57
N LYS A 14 9.62 -16.63 17.40
CA LYS A 14 10.30 -17.36 18.49
C LYS A 14 10.53 -16.48 19.72
N GLY A 15 10.08 -16.96 20.87
CA GLY A 15 10.25 -16.28 22.16
C GLY A 15 9.14 -15.29 22.50
N ASN A 16 8.18 -15.04 21.61
CA ASN A 16 7.01 -14.23 21.90
C ASN A 16 5.85 -15.11 22.36
N PRO A 17 5.19 -14.81 23.49
CA PRO A 17 3.96 -15.49 23.86
C PRO A 17 2.86 -15.14 22.85
N LEU A 18 2.28 -16.16 22.22
CA LEU A 18 1.18 -15.99 21.28
C LEU A 18 -0.14 -16.40 21.95
N PRO A 19 -1.22 -15.62 21.79
CA PRO A 19 -2.50 -15.95 22.40
C PRO A 19 -3.18 -17.08 21.63
N ASN A 20 -3.87 -17.97 22.34
CA ASN A 20 -4.84 -18.88 21.75
C ASN A 20 -6.13 -18.12 21.40
N LEU A 21 -6.04 -17.24 20.41
CA LEU A 21 -7.12 -16.37 19.96
C LEU A 21 -7.42 -16.66 18.50
N THR A 22 -8.69 -16.84 18.17
CA THR A 22 -9.14 -17.03 16.78
C THR A 22 -8.72 -15.85 15.92
N ILE A 23 -8.16 -16.14 14.76
CA ILE A 23 -7.79 -15.14 13.76
C ILE A 23 -9.07 -14.71 13.03
N VAL A 24 -9.28 -13.40 12.95
CA VAL A 24 -10.39 -12.77 12.23
C VAL A 24 -9.81 -11.99 11.06
N PRO A 25 -9.71 -12.56 9.85
CA PRO A 25 -9.17 -11.83 8.72
C PRO A 25 -10.19 -10.79 8.24
N LEU A 26 -9.75 -9.55 8.08
CA LEU A 26 -10.54 -8.48 7.50
C LEU A 26 -10.16 -8.28 6.04
N TYR A 27 -11.14 -7.95 5.21
CA TYR A 27 -10.94 -7.60 3.81
C TYR A 27 -11.78 -6.39 3.41
N ARG A 28 -11.35 -5.72 2.34
CA ARG A 28 -12.06 -4.58 1.75
C ARG A 28 -13.23 -5.04 0.89
N THR A 29 -14.41 -4.47 1.12
CA THR A 29 -15.61 -4.75 0.31
C THR A 29 -15.71 -3.86 -0.94
N ASP A 30 -15.02 -2.73 -0.95
CA ASP A 30 -14.92 -1.81 -2.08
C ASP A 30 -13.70 -2.10 -2.98
N GLY A 31 -13.77 -1.64 -4.23
CA GLY A 31 -12.62 -1.70 -5.15
C GLY A 31 -11.43 -0.91 -4.60
N SER A 32 -10.36 -1.61 -4.23
CA SER A 32 -9.35 -1.08 -3.32
C SER A 32 -7.92 -1.25 -3.85
N GLY A 33 -7.17 -0.15 -3.89
CA GLY A 33 -5.73 -0.18 -4.15
C GLY A 33 -4.96 -0.96 -3.09
N ASP A 34 -5.31 -0.83 -1.81
CA ASP A 34 -4.70 -1.61 -0.72
C ASP A 34 -4.90 -3.12 -0.93
N THR A 35 -6.08 -3.54 -1.43
CA THR A 35 -6.34 -4.94 -1.80
C THR A 35 -5.46 -5.38 -2.94
N PHE A 36 -5.28 -4.54 -3.96
CA PHE A 36 -4.38 -4.83 -5.07
C PHE A 36 -2.93 -5.01 -4.58
N LEU A 37 -2.41 -4.10 -3.74
CA LEU A 37 -1.05 -4.18 -3.22
C LEU A 37 -0.84 -5.41 -2.33
N PHE A 38 -1.75 -5.64 -1.38
CA PHE A 38 -1.66 -6.78 -0.46
C PHE A 38 -1.80 -8.11 -1.20
N SER A 39 -2.77 -8.24 -2.11
CA SER A 39 -2.93 -9.46 -2.91
C SER A 39 -1.78 -9.70 -3.89
N THR A 40 -1.13 -8.65 -4.38
CA THR A 40 0.12 -8.77 -5.16
C THR A 40 1.23 -9.38 -4.32
N TYR A 41 1.44 -8.85 -3.10
CA TYR A 41 2.43 -9.40 -2.18
C TYR A 41 2.14 -10.88 -1.85
N LEU A 42 0.88 -11.24 -1.59
CA LEU A 42 0.49 -12.62 -1.33
C LEU A 42 0.75 -13.54 -2.53
N TYR A 43 0.50 -13.07 -3.76
CA TYR A 43 0.66 -13.86 -4.97
C TYR A 43 2.11 -14.31 -5.23
N ASP A 44 3.08 -13.53 -4.76
CA ASP A 44 4.50 -13.90 -4.84
C ASP A 44 4.91 -14.92 -3.76
N GLN A 45 4.05 -15.17 -2.77
CA GLN A 45 4.29 -16.15 -1.71
C GLN A 45 3.81 -17.55 -2.10
N LYS A 46 4.53 -18.56 -1.60
CA LYS A 46 4.17 -19.96 -1.85
C LYS A 46 2.79 -20.30 -1.30
N GLY A 47 1.94 -20.87 -2.15
CA GLY A 47 0.63 -21.41 -1.76
C GLY A 47 -0.55 -20.47 -1.99
N TRP A 48 -0.31 -19.21 -2.38
CA TRP A 48 -1.38 -18.31 -2.83
C TRP A 48 -1.60 -18.47 -4.34
N THR A 49 -2.84 -18.68 -4.77
CA THR A 49 -3.17 -18.90 -6.19
C THR A 49 -4.19 -17.91 -6.75
N ILE A 50 -4.70 -17.00 -5.91
CA ILE A 50 -5.69 -16.01 -6.33
C ILE A 50 -4.94 -14.84 -6.96
N ALA A 51 -5.25 -14.54 -8.22
CA ALA A 51 -4.62 -13.45 -8.94
C ALA A 51 -4.86 -12.10 -8.23
N PRO A 52 -3.87 -11.18 -8.24
CA PRO A 52 -4.03 -9.86 -7.64
C PRO A 52 -5.11 -9.04 -8.34
N GLY A 53 -5.77 -8.16 -7.58
CA GLY A 53 -6.82 -7.31 -8.11
C GLY A 53 -7.28 -6.26 -7.10
N THR A 54 -7.96 -5.22 -7.58
CA THR A 54 -8.64 -4.26 -6.69
C THR A 54 -9.88 -4.87 -6.02
N SER A 55 -10.39 -5.96 -6.57
CA SER A 55 -11.38 -6.85 -5.97
C SER A 55 -11.00 -8.28 -6.30
N ILE A 56 -10.95 -9.15 -5.29
CA ILE A 56 -10.59 -10.56 -5.44
C ILE A 56 -11.61 -11.44 -4.69
N SER A 57 -11.71 -12.69 -5.09
CA SER A 57 -12.52 -13.69 -4.38
C SER A 57 -11.72 -14.26 -3.21
N TRP A 58 -11.84 -13.63 -2.05
CA TRP A 58 -11.22 -14.12 -0.82
C TRP A 58 -11.70 -15.54 -0.49
N PRO A 59 -10.81 -16.44 0.00
CA PRO A 59 -11.21 -17.78 0.41
C PRO A 59 -12.30 -17.71 1.49
N CYS A 60 -13.33 -18.54 1.34
CA CYS A 60 -14.40 -18.62 2.33
C CYS A 60 -13.82 -18.98 3.71
N ASN A 61 -14.08 -18.14 4.70
CA ASN A 61 -13.75 -18.37 6.10
C ASN A 61 -14.91 -17.82 6.95
N PRO A 62 -15.51 -18.60 7.87
CA PRO A 62 -16.58 -18.13 8.74
C PRO A 62 -16.23 -16.90 9.59
N ALA A 63 -14.94 -16.68 9.85
CA ALA A 63 -14.42 -15.52 10.59
C ALA A 63 -14.02 -14.34 9.67
N LEU A 64 -14.26 -14.43 8.36
CA LEU A 64 -13.92 -13.36 7.42
C LEU A 64 -14.88 -12.18 7.59
N VAL A 65 -14.35 -10.98 7.82
CA VAL A 65 -15.14 -9.76 8.02
C VAL A 65 -14.85 -8.76 6.89
N GLY A 66 -15.90 -8.26 6.26
CA GLY A 66 -15.80 -7.26 5.20
C GLY A 66 -15.94 -5.84 5.75
N GLU A 67 -15.02 -4.96 5.40
CA GLU A 67 -15.00 -3.55 5.80
C GLU A 67 -14.89 -2.62 4.59
N ASN A 68 -15.45 -1.41 4.71
CA ASN A 68 -15.40 -0.42 3.64
C ASN A 68 -14.33 0.66 3.91
N GLY A 69 -13.41 0.85 2.98
CA GLY A 69 -12.32 1.83 3.11
C GLY A 69 -11.31 1.49 4.21
N ASN A 70 -10.19 2.22 4.25
CA ASN A 70 -9.17 2.04 5.28
C ASN A 70 -9.69 2.37 6.69
N GLY A 71 -10.57 3.38 6.82
CA GLY A 71 -11.20 3.70 8.10
C GLY A 71 -12.00 2.53 8.67
N GLY A 72 -12.79 1.86 7.83
CA GLY A 72 -13.53 0.65 8.20
C GLY A 72 -12.60 -0.49 8.63
N MET A 73 -11.51 -0.73 7.90
CA MET A 73 -10.51 -1.73 8.29
C MET A 73 -9.93 -1.45 9.68
N VAL A 74 -9.63 -0.18 10.01
CA VAL A 74 -9.12 0.20 11.32
C VAL A 74 -10.17 -0.02 12.41
N SER A 75 -11.39 0.51 12.25
CA SER A 75 -12.45 0.37 13.26
C SER A 75 -12.90 -1.08 13.42
N GLY A 76 -13.00 -1.82 12.33
CA GLY A 76 -13.33 -3.25 12.32
C GLY A 76 -12.29 -4.05 13.07
N CYS A 77 -11.00 -3.74 12.88
CA CYS A 77 -9.94 -4.44 13.57
C CYS A 77 -9.91 -4.16 15.08
N GLN A 78 -10.26 -2.95 15.49
CA GLN A 78 -10.47 -2.61 16.90
C GLN A 78 -11.63 -3.38 17.53
N ALA A 79 -12.70 -3.58 16.76
CA ALA A 79 -13.92 -4.24 17.24
C ALA A 79 -13.79 -5.77 17.38
N HIS A 80 -12.82 -6.39 16.69
CA HIS A 80 -12.66 -7.84 16.65
C HIS A 80 -11.31 -8.28 17.23
N PRO A 81 -11.25 -8.71 18.50
CA PRO A 81 -10.04 -9.32 19.05
C PRO A 81 -9.53 -10.47 18.18
N GLY A 82 -8.24 -10.45 17.86
CA GLY A 82 -7.63 -11.43 16.96
C GLY A 82 -7.72 -11.06 15.49
N CYS A 83 -8.20 -9.86 15.17
CA CYS A 83 -8.19 -9.34 13.81
C CYS A 83 -6.78 -9.34 13.18
N ILE A 84 -6.75 -9.61 11.87
CA ILE A 84 -5.67 -9.20 10.98
C ILE A 84 -6.24 -8.40 9.80
N ALA A 85 -5.65 -7.24 9.51
CA ALA A 85 -6.09 -6.31 8.48
C ALA A 85 -4.89 -5.77 7.70
N TYR A 86 -5.12 -5.35 6.44
CA TYR A 86 -4.18 -4.58 5.63
C TYR A 86 -4.69 -3.15 5.48
N VAL A 87 -3.85 -2.17 5.82
CA VAL A 87 -4.24 -0.76 5.93
C VAL A 87 -3.15 0.13 5.34
N GLY A 88 -3.55 1.14 4.57
CA GLY A 88 -2.64 2.11 3.98
C GLY A 88 -1.86 2.92 5.02
N ALA A 89 -0.61 3.26 4.72
CA ALA A 89 0.32 3.93 5.64
C ALA A 89 -0.17 5.30 6.14
N SER A 90 -1.02 5.99 5.36
CA SER A 90 -1.63 7.26 5.77
C SER A 90 -2.56 7.13 6.99
N TYR A 91 -3.02 5.93 7.31
CA TYR A 91 -3.87 5.63 8.46
C TYR A 91 -3.07 5.15 9.69
N LEU A 92 -1.73 5.14 9.64
CA LEU A 92 -0.91 4.65 10.76
C LEU A 92 -1.22 5.35 12.08
N THR A 93 -1.43 6.67 12.06
CA THR A 93 -1.83 7.42 13.26
C THR A 93 -3.14 6.91 13.83
N SER A 94 -4.13 6.59 12.99
CA SER A 94 -5.42 6.03 13.41
C SER A 94 -5.29 4.59 13.91
N VAL A 95 -4.44 3.77 13.28
CA VAL A 95 -4.10 2.42 13.74
C VAL A 95 -3.55 2.47 15.17
N LEU A 96 -2.53 3.30 15.40
CA LEU A 96 -1.88 3.43 16.70
C LEU A 96 -2.79 4.06 17.77
N ALA A 97 -3.55 5.10 17.41
CA ALA A 97 -4.55 5.69 18.31
C ALA A 97 -5.65 4.68 18.71
N GLY A 98 -5.89 3.69 17.85
CA GLY A 98 -6.78 2.56 18.09
C GLY A 98 -6.27 1.48 19.05
N GLY A 99 -5.03 1.60 19.54
CA GLY A 99 -4.38 0.53 20.31
C GLY A 99 -4.00 -0.69 19.48
N LEU A 100 -4.05 -0.59 18.15
CA LEU A 100 -3.61 -1.64 17.24
C LEU A 100 -2.10 -1.56 17.03
N THR A 101 -1.51 -2.68 16.60
CA THR A 101 -0.10 -2.78 16.21
C THR A 101 -0.01 -3.16 14.73
N TYR A 102 1.21 -3.21 14.20
CA TYR A 102 1.47 -3.64 12.82
C TYR A 102 2.60 -4.67 12.81
N ALA A 103 2.53 -5.58 11.84
CA ALA A 103 3.49 -6.66 11.69
C ALA A 103 4.77 -6.19 10.98
N SER A 104 5.85 -6.93 11.21
CA SER A 104 6.99 -6.94 10.28
C SER A 104 6.69 -7.92 9.15
N LEU A 105 6.95 -7.52 7.90
CA LEU A 105 6.71 -8.37 6.73
C LEU A 105 8.03 -8.89 6.16
N GLU A 106 8.03 -10.13 5.69
CA GLU A 106 9.17 -10.73 5.00
C GLU A 106 9.35 -10.04 3.64
N ASN A 107 10.56 -9.59 3.34
CA ASN A 107 10.87 -9.01 2.04
C ASN A 107 11.47 -10.03 1.07
N GLY A 108 11.69 -9.63 -0.19
CA GLY A 108 12.21 -10.48 -1.25
C GLY A 108 13.63 -11.03 -1.03
N LEU A 109 14.26 -10.70 0.10
CA LEU A 109 15.54 -11.26 0.58
C LEU A 109 15.37 -12.14 1.84
N GLY A 110 14.14 -12.48 2.23
CA GLY A 110 13.82 -13.33 3.37
C GLY A 110 13.98 -12.65 4.73
N LYS A 111 13.92 -11.31 4.79
CA LYS A 111 14.05 -10.56 6.05
C LYS A 111 12.73 -9.95 6.47
N TYR A 112 12.34 -10.18 7.73
CA TYR A 112 11.20 -9.51 8.34
C TYR A 112 11.56 -8.08 8.73
N LEU A 113 10.81 -7.12 8.20
CA LEU A 113 11.04 -5.68 8.42
C LEU A 113 9.74 -4.99 8.84
N PRO A 114 9.76 -4.17 9.90
CA PRO A 114 8.61 -3.34 10.25
C PRO A 114 8.42 -2.25 9.20
N TRP A 115 7.19 -1.79 9.01
CA TRP A 115 6.93 -0.62 8.20
C TRP A 115 7.62 0.61 8.80
N ASN A 116 8.33 1.38 7.97
CA ASN A 116 8.82 2.73 8.25
C ASN A 116 9.31 3.42 6.97
N LEU A 117 9.44 4.74 6.99
CA LEU A 117 9.87 5.53 5.83
C LEU A 117 11.26 5.14 5.30
N ALA A 118 12.19 4.69 6.14
CA ALA A 118 13.52 4.26 5.69
C ALA A 118 13.45 2.96 4.89
N GLY A 119 12.60 2.01 5.29
CA GLY A 119 12.33 0.79 4.55
C GLY A 119 11.62 1.06 3.22
N VAL A 120 10.67 2.01 3.21
CA VAL A 120 10.02 2.46 1.96
C VAL A 120 11.07 3.08 1.02
N ALA A 121 11.95 3.94 1.52
CA ALA A 121 13.00 4.56 0.72
C ALA A 121 14.02 3.53 0.16
N ALA A 122 14.38 2.52 0.98
CA ALA A 122 15.29 1.46 0.58
C ALA A 122 14.72 0.61 -0.56
N GLU A 123 13.43 0.28 -0.50
CA GLU A 123 12.72 -0.44 -1.56
C GLU A 123 12.62 0.42 -2.84
N ALA A 124 12.16 1.66 -2.70
CA ALA A 124 11.96 2.61 -3.80
C ALA A 124 13.25 2.95 -4.57
N ALA A 125 14.42 2.80 -3.94
CA ALA A 125 15.71 3.01 -4.60
C ALA A 125 15.92 2.10 -5.82
N SER A 126 15.24 0.94 -5.87
CA SER A 126 15.28 0.01 -7.00
C SER A 126 14.44 0.49 -8.20
N PHE A 127 13.56 1.47 -8.01
CA PHE A 127 12.51 1.87 -8.96
C PHE A 127 12.59 3.36 -9.33
N THR A 128 13.79 3.92 -9.39
CA THR A 128 14.01 5.35 -9.66
C THR A 128 13.90 5.72 -11.15
N LYS A 129 13.96 4.74 -12.06
CA LYS A 129 13.85 4.97 -13.51
C LYS A 129 12.39 4.99 -13.94
N PHE A 130 12.00 6.02 -14.68
CA PHE A 130 10.67 6.11 -15.26
C PHE A 130 10.49 5.08 -16.38
N VAL A 131 9.48 4.22 -16.28
CA VAL A 131 9.21 3.11 -17.22
C VAL A 131 7.73 3.07 -17.61
N ASN A 132 7.41 2.45 -18.75
CA ASN A 132 6.06 2.06 -19.21
C ASN A 132 4.94 3.11 -19.31
N ASN A 133 5.11 4.37 -18.88
CA ASN A 133 4.09 5.41 -18.60
C ASN A 133 3.93 5.72 -17.09
N GLY A 134 4.92 5.38 -16.27
CA GLY A 134 4.87 5.49 -14.82
C GLY A 134 4.36 4.22 -14.15
N ALA A 135 3.69 3.31 -14.87
CA ALA A 135 3.18 2.07 -14.30
C ALA A 135 4.29 1.05 -14.00
N VAL A 136 4.52 0.80 -12.72
CA VAL A 136 5.45 -0.20 -12.21
C VAL A 136 4.92 -0.80 -10.91
N SER A 137 5.09 -2.12 -10.74
CA SER A 137 4.95 -2.76 -9.43
C SER A 137 6.26 -2.62 -8.67
N MET A 138 6.16 -2.20 -7.42
CA MET A 138 7.29 -2.07 -6.48
C MET A 138 7.15 -3.02 -5.30
N ILE A 139 6.37 -4.09 -5.49
CA ILE A 139 6.12 -5.10 -4.47
C ILE A 139 7.27 -6.11 -4.46
N ASP A 140 7.71 -6.45 -3.26
CA ASP A 140 8.63 -7.53 -2.92
C ASP A 140 9.93 -7.57 -3.73
N ALA A 141 10.53 -6.41 -4.00
CA ALA A 141 11.82 -6.36 -4.67
C ALA A 141 12.94 -6.87 -3.75
N LYS A 142 14.07 -7.20 -4.38
CA LYS A 142 15.26 -7.71 -3.70
C LYS A 142 16.12 -6.58 -3.11
N ALA A 143 15.50 -5.62 -2.43
CA ALA A 143 16.21 -4.50 -1.82
C ALA A 143 16.65 -4.80 -0.39
N LYS A 144 17.90 -4.45 -0.06
CA LYS A 144 18.42 -4.56 1.30
C LYS A 144 17.66 -3.59 2.21
N ASN A 145 17.02 -4.10 3.25
CA ASN A 145 16.20 -3.34 4.20
C ASN A 145 14.94 -2.71 3.56
N GLY A 146 14.56 -3.12 2.34
CA GLY A 146 13.35 -2.64 1.68
C GLY A 146 12.08 -3.24 2.29
N TYR A 147 11.10 -2.39 2.59
CA TYR A 147 9.78 -2.84 3.03
C TYR A 147 9.00 -3.36 1.82
N PRO A 148 8.41 -4.57 1.86
CA PRO A 148 7.97 -5.27 0.66
C PRO A 148 6.68 -4.75 0.02
N ILE A 149 5.91 -3.92 0.71
CA ILE A 149 4.65 -3.38 0.18
C ILE A 149 4.74 -1.86 0.08
N ILE A 150 5.14 -1.37 -1.09
CA ILE A 150 5.15 0.05 -1.43
C ILE A 150 4.50 0.27 -2.81
N ASN A 151 4.10 1.51 -3.09
CA ASN A 151 3.50 1.88 -4.37
C ASN A 151 3.84 3.33 -4.75
N TYR A 152 3.64 3.63 -6.03
CA TYR A 152 3.41 5.01 -6.45
C TYR A 152 1.92 5.29 -6.30
N GLU A 153 1.60 6.51 -5.88
CA GLU A 153 0.24 7.02 -5.95
C GLU A 153 -0.03 7.56 -7.35
N TYR A 154 -1.15 7.17 -7.94
CA TYR A 154 -1.49 7.50 -9.32
C TYR A 154 -2.72 8.39 -9.40
N ALA A 155 -2.63 9.45 -10.19
CA ALA A 155 -3.80 10.19 -10.67
C ALA A 155 -4.25 9.61 -12.02
N ILE A 156 -5.37 8.88 -12.03
CA ILE A 156 -5.95 8.33 -13.25
C ILE A 156 -6.82 9.39 -13.93
N VAL A 157 -6.35 9.92 -15.06
CA VAL A 157 -7.00 11.02 -15.78
C VAL A 157 -7.24 10.68 -17.24
N LYS A 158 -8.36 11.14 -17.80
CA LYS A 158 -8.60 11.07 -19.24
C LYS A 158 -7.68 12.05 -19.96
N GLN A 159 -7.08 11.62 -21.07
CA GLN A 159 -6.25 12.51 -21.88
C GLN A 159 -7.08 13.63 -22.53
N LYS A 160 -8.28 13.32 -23.00
CA LYS A 160 -9.23 14.30 -23.56
C LYS A 160 -10.24 14.74 -22.49
N GLN A 161 -10.29 16.04 -22.24
CA GLN A 161 -11.20 16.70 -21.31
C GLN A 161 -12.35 17.36 -22.07
N SER A 162 -13.44 17.68 -21.38
CA SER A 162 -14.64 18.23 -22.03
C SER A 162 -14.46 19.65 -22.57
N THR A 163 -13.56 20.44 -21.99
CA THR A 163 -13.27 21.82 -22.39
C THR A 163 -11.79 22.15 -22.22
N ALA A 164 -11.31 23.15 -22.95
CA ALA A 164 -9.93 23.63 -22.80
C ALA A 164 -9.63 24.14 -21.38
N ALA A 165 -10.64 24.74 -20.73
CA ALA A 165 -10.54 25.19 -19.34
C ALA A 165 -10.32 24.00 -18.38
N ASN A 166 -11.09 22.91 -18.55
CA ASN A 166 -10.92 21.69 -17.76
C ASN A 166 -9.56 21.04 -18.02
N ALA A 167 -9.13 20.95 -19.28
CA ALA A 167 -7.80 20.47 -19.63
C ALA A 167 -6.70 21.28 -18.93
N SER A 168 -6.81 22.61 -18.92
CA SER A 168 -5.86 23.47 -18.23
C SER A 168 -5.89 23.28 -16.72
N ALA A 169 -7.06 23.23 -16.10
CA ALA A 169 -7.19 23.06 -14.66
C ALA A 169 -6.61 21.71 -14.18
N VAL A 170 -6.90 20.62 -14.90
CA VAL A 170 -6.35 19.29 -14.62
C VAL A 170 -4.82 19.29 -14.75
N ARG A 171 -4.26 19.91 -15.80
CA ARG A 171 -2.80 20.04 -15.91
C ARG A 171 -2.22 20.81 -14.72
N SER A 172 -2.76 21.99 -14.41
CA SER A 172 -2.25 22.85 -13.34
C SER A 172 -2.22 22.15 -11.97
N ILE A 173 -3.30 21.46 -11.58
CA ILE A 173 -3.33 20.78 -10.28
C ILE A 173 -2.36 19.60 -10.22
N LEU A 174 -2.23 18.83 -11.30
CA LEU A 174 -1.29 17.71 -11.35
C LEU A 174 0.17 18.19 -11.36
N GLU A 175 0.48 19.24 -12.12
CA GLU A 175 1.81 19.85 -12.15
C GLU A 175 2.19 20.41 -10.77
N TRP A 176 1.24 21.06 -10.07
CA TRP A 176 1.45 21.52 -8.69
C TRP A 176 1.66 20.36 -7.72
N ALA A 177 0.89 19.28 -7.84
CA ALA A 177 0.91 18.14 -6.92
C ALA A 177 2.25 17.37 -6.98
N ILE A 178 2.86 17.23 -8.16
CA ILE A 178 4.13 16.51 -8.32
C ILE A 178 5.37 17.38 -8.14
N ASP A 179 5.21 18.70 -8.11
CA ASP A 179 6.32 19.64 -8.02
C ASP A 179 6.95 19.57 -6.61
N PRO A 180 8.25 19.22 -6.49
CA PRO A 180 8.96 19.14 -5.22
C PRO A 180 9.01 20.45 -4.44
N MET A 181 8.75 21.58 -5.10
CA MET A 181 8.69 22.92 -4.49
C MET A 181 7.26 23.34 -4.13
N ASN A 182 6.24 22.53 -4.43
CA ASN A 182 4.83 22.80 -4.16
C ASN A 182 4.15 21.61 -3.48
N GLY A 183 3.20 20.93 -4.14
CA GLY A 183 2.44 19.82 -3.55
C GLY A 183 3.28 18.58 -3.27
N GLY A 184 4.38 18.39 -4.01
CA GLY A 184 5.34 17.30 -3.82
C GLY A 184 6.37 17.58 -2.71
N LYS A 185 6.22 18.66 -1.94
CA LYS A 185 7.10 18.99 -0.82
C LYS A 185 6.99 17.95 0.29
N THR A 186 8.15 17.56 0.82
CA THR A 186 8.26 16.62 1.95
C THR A 186 7.40 17.01 3.14
N SER A 187 7.22 18.30 3.43
CA SER A 187 6.40 18.78 4.55
C SER A 187 4.93 18.39 4.46
N PHE A 188 4.36 18.18 3.26
CA PHE A 188 3.02 17.62 3.10
C PHE A 188 3.05 16.09 3.20
N LEU A 189 3.99 15.47 2.51
CA LEU A 189 4.05 14.02 2.35
C LEU A 189 4.33 13.30 3.67
N THR A 190 5.23 13.81 4.51
CA THR A 190 5.56 13.15 5.78
C THR A 190 4.42 13.19 6.79
N GLN A 191 3.46 14.10 6.65
CA GLN A 191 2.27 14.13 7.51
C GLN A 191 1.37 12.90 7.31
N ILE A 192 1.44 12.29 6.13
CA ILE A 192 0.67 11.10 5.74
C ILE A 192 1.59 9.91 5.44
N ASN A 193 2.82 9.93 5.95
CA ASN A 193 3.78 8.84 5.83
C ASN A 193 4.24 8.52 4.40
N PHE A 194 4.25 9.52 3.51
CA PHE A 194 4.68 9.38 2.12
C PHE A 194 6.08 9.93 1.86
N LEU A 195 6.68 9.52 0.75
CA LEU A 195 7.96 10.00 0.24
C LEU A 195 7.77 10.77 -1.07
N PRO A 196 8.64 11.75 -1.38
CA PRO A 196 8.62 12.45 -2.66
C PRO A 196 8.98 11.51 -3.82
N LEU A 197 8.44 11.81 -5.00
CA LEU A 197 8.79 11.11 -6.23
C LEU A 197 10.27 11.30 -6.58
N PRO A 198 10.96 10.26 -7.11
CA PRO A 198 12.27 10.44 -7.72
C PRO A 198 12.22 11.43 -8.90
N ALA A 199 13.33 12.15 -9.14
CA ALA A 199 13.39 13.19 -10.17
C ALA A 199 13.00 12.70 -11.57
N ALA A 200 13.35 11.46 -11.93
CA ALA A 200 12.96 10.89 -13.23
C ALA A 200 11.45 10.63 -13.33
N TYR A 201 10.79 10.27 -12.23
CA TYR A 201 9.33 10.14 -12.18
C TYR A 201 8.65 11.50 -12.22
N VAL A 202 9.16 12.51 -11.54
CA VAL A 202 8.66 13.90 -11.69
C VAL A 202 8.73 14.34 -13.16
N ALA A 203 9.89 14.16 -13.80
CA ALA A 203 10.08 14.52 -15.21
C ALA A 203 9.19 13.71 -16.17
N GLY A 204 9.02 12.42 -15.93
CA GLY A 204 8.12 11.55 -16.70
C GLY A 204 6.65 11.95 -16.54
N SER A 205 6.22 12.25 -15.31
CA SER A 205 4.87 12.71 -15.00
C SER A 205 4.56 14.04 -15.69
N TYR A 206 5.48 15.01 -15.71
CA TYR A 206 5.30 16.24 -16.51
C TYR A 206 5.05 15.95 -18.00
N LYS A 207 5.75 14.98 -18.59
CA LYS A 207 5.53 14.60 -20.00
C LYS A 207 4.12 14.05 -20.22
N LEU A 208 3.63 13.20 -19.31
CA LEU A 208 2.27 12.65 -19.39
C LEU A 208 1.20 13.74 -19.19
N ILE A 209 1.38 14.62 -18.19
CA ILE A 209 0.43 15.70 -17.90
C ILE A 209 0.27 16.63 -19.11
N ARG A 210 1.37 16.94 -19.81
CA ARG A 210 1.34 17.78 -21.02
C ARG A 210 0.56 17.19 -22.18
N THR A 211 0.25 15.89 -22.17
CA THR A 211 -0.58 15.25 -23.21
C THR A 211 -2.08 15.50 -23.04
N ILE A 212 -2.50 16.01 -21.87
CA ILE A 212 -3.90 16.31 -21.56
C ILE A 212 -4.37 17.49 -22.41
N HIS A 213 -5.49 17.34 -23.12
CA HIS A 213 -6.07 18.33 -24.03
C HIS A 213 -7.60 18.27 -23.98
N SER A 214 -8.28 19.09 -24.78
CA SER A 214 -9.74 19.08 -24.98
C SER A 214 -10.11 18.73 -26.41
#